data_AF-A0A9N7UD70-F1
#
_entry.id   AF-A0A9N7UD70-F1
#
_cell.length_a   1.000
_cell.length_b   1.000
_cell.length_c   1.000
_cell.angle_alpha   90.00
_cell.angle_beta   90.00
_cell.angle_gamma   90.00
#
_symmetry.space_group_name_H-M   'P 1'
#
loop_
_entity.id
_entity.type
_entity.pdbx_description
1 polymer ?
#
loop_
_entity_poly.entity_id
_entity_poly.type
_entity_poly.pdbx_seq_one_letter_code
_entity_poly.pdbx_strand_id
1 'polypeptide(L)'
;MAARLLLRSAFKAATSRQAARVPALTRSMAAGGIPTDEEQATGLERIIMDAMKEGKDPYNMLKPKWYSGTKEDPNIVPSITNKRIVGCICEEDNTSVVWFWIHDGEAQRCPSCGSYYQLVHSEIAH
;
A
#
# COMPACT_ATOMS: atom_id res chain seq x y z
N MET A 1 -51.18 -64.37 39.81
CA MET A 1 -50.46 -64.85 38.61
C MET A 1 -50.44 -63.76 37.55
N ALA A 2 -49.40 -63.75 36.72
CA ALA A 2 -49.14 -62.89 35.57
C ALA A 2 -48.58 -61.48 35.84
N ALA A 3 -47.25 -61.43 35.84
CA ALA A 3 -46.43 -60.23 35.67
C ALA A 3 -46.59 -59.62 34.27
N ARG A 4 -46.47 -58.29 34.16
CA ARG A 4 -45.92 -57.62 32.97
C ARG A 4 -45.08 -56.41 33.38
N LEU A 5 -43.75 -56.61 33.34
CA LEU A 5 -42.78 -55.55 33.09
C LEU A 5 -43.20 -54.73 31.85
N LEU A 6 -42.90 -53.44 31.82
CA LEU A 6 -42.24 -52.72 30.71
C LEU A 6 -41.89 -51.30 31.21
N LEU A 7 -40.66 -51.12 31.69
CA LEU A 7 -39.54 -50.42 31.02
C LEU A 7 -39.66 -48.89 30.93
N ARG A 8 -38.71 -48.26 31.62
CA ARG A 8 -38.33 -46.85 31.56
C ARG A 8 -37.92 -46.45 30.15
N SER A 9 -38.27 -45.24 29.73
CA SER A 9 -37.43 -44.44 28.83
C SER A 9 -37.66 -42.96 29.07
N ALA A 10 -36.77 -42.35 29.86
CA ALA A 10 -36.62 -40.90 29.89
C ALA A 10 -35.91 -40.48 28.61
N PHE A 11 -36.63 -39.84 27.69
CA PHE A 11 -36.03 -39.16 26.55
C PHE A 11 -35.25 -37.94 27.07
N LYS A 12 -33.95 -38.09 27.29
CA LYS A 12 -33.04 -36.95 27.41
C LYS A 12 -32.92 -36.33 26.03
N ALA A 13 -33.61 -35.21 25.80
CA ALA A 13 -33.37 -34.36 24.64
C ALA A 13 -31.96 -33.75 24.78
N ALA A 14 -30.96 -34.43 24.23
CA ALA A 14 -29.63 -33.87 24.09
C ALA A 14 -29.71 -32.76 23.04
N THR A 15 -29.68 -31.52 23.50
CA THR A 15 -29.50 -30.32 22.67
C THR A 15 -28.14 -30.39 21.98
N SER A 16 -28.08 -30.96 20.78
CA SER A 16 -26.92 -30.76 19.90
C SER A 16 -27.15 -29.42 19.18
N ARG A 17 -26.67 -28.33 19.77
CA ARG A 17 -26.38 -27.13 18.98
C ARG A 17 -25.20 -27.53 18.08
N GLN A 18 -25.50 -28.03 16.88
CA GLN A 18 -24.49 -28.17 15.85
C GLN A 18 -24.01 -26.76 15.54
N ALA A 19 -22.89 -26.37 16.15
CA ALA A 19 -22.14 -25.24 15.65
C ALA A 19 -21.81 -25.59 14.20
N ALA A 20 -22.45 -24.89 13.25
CA ALA A 20 -22.11 -25.02 11.85
C ALA A 20 -20.59 -24.82 11.77
N ARG A 21 -19.88 -25.85 11.32
CA ARG A 21 -18.45 -25.72 11.03
C ARG A 21 -18.36 -24.69 9.92
N VAL A 22 -18.03 -23.45 10.27
CA VAL A 22 -17.61 -22.46 9.29
C VAL A 22 -16.40 -23.08 8.60
N PRO A 23 -16.46 -23.37 7.28
CA PRO A 23 -15.27 -23.85 6.60
C PRO A 23 -14.20 -22.79 6.79
N ALA A 24 -13.09 -23.18 7.41
CA ALA A 24 -11.91 -22.35 7.35
C ALA A 24 -11.59 -22.18 5.86
N LEU A 25 -11.53 -20.94 5.39
CA LEU A 25 -11.02 -20.64 4.05
C LEU A 25 -9.53 -21.00 4.06
N THR A 26 -9.22 -22.28 3.90
CA THR A 26 -7.89 -22.70 3.47
C THR A 26 -7.77 -22.18 2.05
N ARG A 27 -6.95 -21.13 1.84
CA ARG A 27 -6.44 -20.82 0.51
C ARG A 27 -5.77 -22.12 0.04
N SER A 28 -6.48 -22.84 -0.82
CA SER A 28 -5.99 -24.04 -1.48
C SER A 28 -4.74 -23.61 -2.24
N MET A 29 -3.55 -23.96 -1.74
CA MET A 29 -2.40 -24.09 -2.62
C MET A 29 -2.84 -25.08 -3.71
N ALA A 30 -2.82 -24.65 -4.97
CA ALA A 30 -3.20 -25.50 -6.09
C ALA A 30 -2.44 -26.84 -6.00
N ALA A 31 -2.99 -27.89 -6.62
CA ALA A 31 -2.53 -29.27 -6.53
C ALA A 31 -1.13 -29.56 -7.17
N GLY A 32 -0.20 -28.60 -7.13
CA GLY A 32 1.18 -28.66 -7.62
C GLY A 32 1.68 -27.28 -8.09
N GLY A 33 3.01 -27.04 -8.02
CA GLY A 33 3.69 -25.85 -8.54
C GLY A 33 4.28 -24.90 -7.49
N ILE A 34 5.14 -23.97 -7.94
CA ILE A 34 5.61 -22.82 -7.14
C ILE A 34 4.67 -21.64 -7.46
N PRO A 35 3.99 -21.03 -6.46
CA PRO A 35 3.08 -19.91 -6.68
C PRO A 35 3.77 -18.69 -7.30
N THR A 36 3.05 -17.92 -8.12
CA THR A 36 3.56 -16.63 -8.64
C THR A 36 3.23 -15.47 -7.70
N ASP A 37 3.89 -14.33 -7.90
CA ASP A 37 3.64 -13.12 -7.13
C ASP A 37 2.21 -12.58 -7.34
N GLU A 38 1.63 -12.77 -8.53
CA GLU A 38 0.21 -12.49 -8.78
C GLU A 38 -0.75 -13.28 -7.88
N GLU A 39 -0.34 -14.45 -7.39
CA GLU A 39 -1.19 -15.33 -6.60
C GLU A 39 -0.96 -15.15 -5.10
N GLN A 40 0.30 -14.91 -4.71
CA GLN A 40 0.72 -14.98 -3.31
C GLN A 40 1.23 -13.66 -2.73
N ALA A 41 1.70 -12.70 -3.53
CA ALA A 41 2.18 -11.42 -3.01
C ALA A 41 1.07 -10.71 -2.20
N THR A 42 1.45 -10.13 -1.06
CA THR A 42 0.53 -9.49 -0.14
C THR A 42 1.13 -8.24 0.48
N GLY A 43 0.32 -7.46 1.21
CA GLY A 43 0.74 -6.21 1.84
C GLY A 43 1.33 -5.22 0.83
N LEU A 44 2.40 -4.54 1.24
CA LEU A 44 3.03 -3.48 0.44
C LEU A 44 3.60 -3.98 -0.90
N GLU A 45 4.10 -5.21 -0.93
CA GLU A 45 4.60 -5.85 -2.15
C GLU A 45 3.50 -5.92 -3.21
N ARG A 46 2.30 -6.36 -2.83
CA ARG A 46 1.15 -6.43 -3.73
C ARG A 46 0.72 -5.05 -4.22
N ILE A 47 0.65 -4.07 -3.31
CA ILE A 47 0.22 -2.71 -3.63
C ILE A 47 1.20 -2.06 -4.61
N ILE A 48 2.51 -2.18 -4.38
CA ILE A 48 3.54 -1.66 -5.30
C ILE A 48 3.44 -2.36 -6.66
N MET A 49 3.31 -3.68 -6.68
CA MET A 49 3.21 -4.44 -7.92
C MET A 49 2.00 -4.00 -8.77
N ASP A 50 0.83 -3.85 -8.15
CA ASP A 50 -0.38 -3.42 -8.84
C ASP A 50 -0.28 -1.95 -9.30
N ALA A 51 0.28 -1.05 -8.46
CA ALA A 51 0.50 0.34 -8.83
C ALA A 51 1.48 0.48 -10.02
N MET A 52 2.55 -0.30 -10.03
CA MET A 52 3.50 -0.32 -11.14
C MET A 52 2.87 -0.83 -12.44
N LYS A 53 1.97 -1.83 -12.35
CA LYS A 53 1.19 -2.31 -13.52
C LYS A 53 0.30 -1.22 -14.11
N GLU A 54 -0.21 -0.31 -13.27
CA GLU A 54 -0.97 0.88 -13.69
C GLU A 54 -0.08 2.06 -14.13
N GLY A 55 1.25 1.94 -14.04
CA GLY A 55 2.19 3.02 -14.34
C GLY A 55 2.25 4.13 -13.29
N LYS A 56 1.79 3.85 -12.06
CA LYS A 56 1.85 4.76 -10.91
C LYS A 56 3.05 4.41 -10.01
N ASP A 57 3.57 5.40 -9.30
CA ASP A 57 4.66 5.21 -8.34
C ASP A 57 4.35 5.90 -6.99
N PRO A 58 3.40 5.36 -6.20
CA PRO A 58 3.02 5.96 -4.92
C PRO A 58 4.12 5.87 -3.84
N TYR A 59 5.06 4.93 -3.99
CA TYR A 59 6.11 4.66 -3.00
C TYR A 59 7.50 5.15 -3.41
N ASN A 60 7.60 6.01 -4.43
CA ASN A 60 8.83 6.67 -4.88
C ASN A 60 9.95 5.69 -5.26
N MET A 61 9.61 4.62 -5.97
CA MET A 61 10.54 3.62 -6.49
C MET A 61 11.30 4.10 -7.73
N LEU A 62 10.74 5.06 -8.46
CA LEU A 62 11.31 5.60 -9.69
C LEU A 62 11.92 6.98 -9.47
N LYS A 63 12.78 7.39 -10.41
CA LYS A 63 13.28 8.76 -10.44
C LYS A 63 12.11 9.72 -10.74
N PRO A 64 12.05 10.89 -10.08
CA PRO A 64 11.07 11.91 -10.39
C PRO A 64 11.10 12.33 -11.86
N LYS A 65 9.95 12.75 -12.38
CA LYS A 65 9.83 13.32 -13.73
C LYS A 65 10.68 14.59 -13.84
N TRP A 66 11.25 14.81 -15.02
CA TRP A 66 12.00 16.03 -15.31
C TRP A 66 11.08 17.20 -15.71
N TYR A 67 11.39 18.38 -15.18
CA TYR A 67 10.72 19.66 -15.44
C TYR A 67 11.75 20.71 -15.82
N SER A 68 11.34 21.81 -16.44
CA SER A 68 12.28 22.91 -16.76
C SER A 68 12.75 23.69 -15.53
N GLY A 69 11.95 23.67 -14.45
CA GLY A 69 12.28 24.35 -13.19
C GLY A 69 12.18 25.88 -13.26
N THR A 70 11.40 26.39 -14.22
CA THR A 70 11.03 27.82 -14.32
C THR A 70 9.88 28.14 -13.39
N LYS A 71 9.51 29.42 -13.28
CA LYS A 71 8.38 29.84 -12.45
C LYS A 71 7.06 29.29 -12.99
N GLU A 72 6.95 29.20 -14.31
CA GLU A 72 5.77 28.74 -15.04
C GLU A 72 5.68 27.20 -15.08
N ASP A 73 6.81 26.51 -15.06
CA ASP A 73 6.92 25.04 -15.06
C ASP A 73 7.87 24.58 -13.93
N PRO A 74 7.43 24.71 -12.66
CA PRO A 74 8.24 24.32 -11.50
C PRO A 74 8.34 22.79 -11.38
N ASN A 75 9.38 22.32 -10.69
CA ASN A 75 9.49 20.92 -10.32
C ASN A 75 8.38 20.54 -9.33
N ILE A 76 7.49 19.65 -9.73
CA ILE A 76 6.40 19.19 -8.87
C ILE A 76 6.92 18.19 -7.83
N VAL A 77 6.65 18.46 -6.56
CA VAL A 77 7.07 17.64 -5.41
C VAL A 77 5.83 17.10 -4.70
N PRO A 78 5.40 15.85 -5.01
CA PRO A 78 4.28 15.22 -4.33
C PRO A 78 4.57 15.03 -2.84
N SER A 79 3.60 15.29 -1.97
CA SER A 79 3.76 15.08 -0.53
C SER A 79 2.43 14.71 0.14
N ILE A 80 2.48 13.74 1.06
CA ILE A 80 1.34 13.40 1.94
C ILE A 80 1.21 14.40 3.10
N THR A 81 2.23 15.22 3.36
CA THR A 81 2.25 16.24 4.41
C THR A 81 2.46 17.64 3.83
N ASN A 82 2.45 18.65 4.69
CA ASN A 82 2.66 20.05 4.33
C ASN A 82 4.13 20.44 4.06
N LYS A 83 5.09 19.51 4.13
CA LYS A 83 6.49 19.77 3.79
C LYS A 83 7.25 18.51 3.40
N ARG A 84 8.19 18.62 2.46
CA ARG A 84 9.05 17.52 2.02
C ARG A 84 10.51 18.00 1.88
N ILE A 85 11.47 17.11 2.13
CA ILE A 85 12.88 17.41 1.85
C ILE A 85 13.12 17.26 0.35
N VAL A 86 13.74 18.26 -0.26
CA VAL A 86 14.20 18.26 -1.65
C VAL A 86 15.72 18.23 -1.69
N GLY A 87 16.27 17.37 -2.54
CA GLY A 87 17.68 17.37 -2.91
C GLY A 87 17.84 17.87 -4.34
N CYS A 88 18.45 19.03 -4.52
CA CYS A 88 18.71 19.62 -5.84
C CYS A 88 20.15 19.34 -6.27
N ILE A 89 20.30 18.64 -7.39
CA ILE A 89 21.57 18.53 -8.13
C ILE A 89 21.53 19.64 -9.18
N CYS A 90 22.25 20.74 -8.93
CA CYS A 90 22.09 21.98 -9.71
C CYS A 90 22.57 21.87 -11.17
N GLU A 91 23.60 21.06 -11.41
CA GLU A 91 24.17 20.76 -12.72
C GLU A 91 24.44 19.24 -12.77
N GLU A 92 24.40 18.63 -13.95
CA GLU A 92 24.41 17.17 -14.12
C GLU A 92 25.58 16.46 -13.40
N ASP A 93 26.77 17.06 -13.46
CA ASP A 93 27.99 16.49 -12.89
C ASP A 93 28.29 16.95 -11.44
N ASN A 94 27.37 17.67 -10.80
CA ASN A 94 27.60 18.14 -9.44
C ASN A 94 27.68 16.97 -8.45
N THR A 95 28.80 16.92 -7.73
CA THR A 95 29.04 15.92 -6.67
C THR A 95 28.36 16.28 -5.34
N SER A 96 27.88 17.52 -5.20
CA SER A 96 27.19 18.00 -4.00
C SER A 96 25.70 18.22 -4.25
N VAL A 97 24.88 17.78 -3.30
CA VAL A 97 23.43 17.95 -3.33
C VAL A 97 23.03 19.08 -2.40
N VAL A 98 22.22 20.01 -2.90
CA VAL A 98 21.67 21.11 -2.11
C VAL A 98 20.36 20.64 -1.48
N TRP A 99 20.32 20.56 -0.15
CA TRP A 99 19.17 20.07 0.61
C TRP A 99 18.39 21.21 1.25
N PHE A 100 17.07 21.19 1.11
CA PHE A 100 16.18 22.16 1.77
C PHE A 100 14.78 21.57 1.97
N TRP A 101 14.02 22.18 2.89
CA TRP A 101 12.60 21.90 3.05
C TRP A 101 11.79 22.72 2.07
N ILE A 102 10.93 22.06 1.30
CA ILE A 102 9.82 22.72 0.62
C ILE A 102 8.57 22.59 1.47
N HIS A 103 7.80 23.65 1.55
CA HIS A 103 6.56 23.80 2.29
C HIS A 103 5.39 23.93 1.30
N ASP A 104 4.20 23.60 1.79
CA ASP A 104 2.95 23.88 1.07
C ASP A 104 2.76 25.40 0.87
N GLY A 105 2.11 25.78 -0.23
CA GLY A 105 1.91 27.17 -0.64
C GLY A 105 2.55 27.51 -1.99
N GLU A 106 3.16 28.68 -2.10
CA GLU A 106 3.78 29.16 -3.34
C GLU A 106 5.08 28.43 -3.70
N ALA A 107 5.42 28.42 -4.99
CA ALA A 107 6.65 27.79 -5.47
C ALA A 107 7.89 28.42 -4.83
N GLN A 108 8.76 27.56 -4.30
CA GLN A 108 10.02 27.95 -3.66
C GLN A 108 11.20 27.65 -4.57
N ARG A 109 12.35 28.28 -4.29
CA ARG A 109 13.54 28.17 -5.14
C ARG A 109 14.66 27.44 -4.42
N CYS A 110 15.45 26.68 -5.18
CA CYS A 110 16.72 26.16 -4.70
C CYS A 110 17.62 27.34 -4.27
N PRO A 111 18.24 27.30 -3.08
CA PRO A 111 19.07 28.40 -2.59
C PRO A 111 20.40 28.58 -3.35
N SER A 112 20.76 27.63 -4.23
CA SER A 112 21.97 27.67 -5.04
C SER A 112 21.67 28.08 -6.50
N CYS A 113 21.03 27.22 -7.30
CA CYS A 113 20.76 27.50 -8.71
C CYS A 113 19.48 28.30 -8.99
N GLY A 114 18.61 28.45 -8.00
CA GLY A 114 17.37 29.21 -8.14
C GLY A 114 16.25 28.51 -8.93
N SER A 115 16.39 27.22 -9.25
CA SER A 115 15.32 26.41 -9.87
C SER A 115 14.08 26.35 -8.97
N TYR A 116 12.90 26.41 -9.57
CA TYR A 116 11.62 26.42 -8.86
C TYR A 116 11.12 25.01 -8.55
N TYR A 117 10.52 24.88 -7.38
CA TYR A 117 9.86 23.67 -6.89
C TYR A 117 8.51 24.05 -6.30
N GLN A 118 7.50 23.21 -6.52
CA GLN A 118 6.15 23.39 -6.02
C GLN A 118 5.70 22.12 -5.29
N LEU A 119 5.33 22.25 -4.02
CA LEU A 119 4.73 21.13 -3.29
C LEU A 119 3.30 20.92 -3.79
N VAL A 120 2.95 19.68 -4.07
CA VAL A 120 1.58 19.28 -4.42
C VAL A 120 1.14 18.17 -3.48
N HIS A 121 -0.04 18.35 -2.89
CA HIS A 121 -0.60 17.32 -2.03
C HIS A 121 -0.93 16.08 -2.87
N SER A 122 -0.44 14.92 -2.41
CA SER A 122 -0.70 13.64 -3.04
C SER A 122 -1.18 12.66 -1.99
N GLU A 123 -2.29 12.00 -2.26
CA GLU A 123 -2.75 10.88 -1.45
C GLU A 123 -2.03 9.60 -1.88
N ILE A 124 -1.79 8.71 -0.93
CA ILE A 124 -1.26 7.35 -1.19
C ILE A 124 -2.40 6.38 -0.92
N ALA A 125 -2.78 5.59 -1.94
CA ALA A 125 -3.73 4.51 -1.77
C ALA A 125 -3.05 3.34 -1.02
N HIS A 126 -3.77 2.77 -0.06
CA HIS A 126 -3.38 1.57 0.70
C HIS A 126 -4.15 0.35 0.21
#